data_AF-A0A7X8FFE4-F1
#
_entry.id   AF-A0A7X8FFE4-F1
#
_cell.length_a   1.000
_cell.length_b   1.000
_cell.length_c   1.000
_cell.angle_alpha   90.00
_cell.angle_beta   90.00
_cell.angle_gamma   90.00
#
_symmetry.space_group_name_H-M   'P 1'
#
loop_
_entity.id
_entity.type
_entity.pdbx_description
1 polymer ?
#
loop_
_entity_poly.entity_id
_entity_poly.type
_entity_poly.pdbx_seq_one_letter_code
_entity_poly.pdbx_strand_id
1 'polypeptide(L)'
;MHKLFYRLIDDKNAGRYRKQKVFISGSRYRVPDPEQISALMSEYINQLVELRKSRHPVEFAALAHKGFVFIHPFVDGNGRVARLLRG
;
A
#
# COMPACT_ATOMS: atom_id res chain seq x y z
N MET A 1 -3.81 -10.01 -1.23
CA MET A 1 -4.10 -9.33 -2.52
C MET A 1 -2.85 -9.20 -3.40
N HIS A 2 -1.78 -8.50 -2.99
CA HIS A 2 -0.57 -8.35 -3.82
C HIS A 2 0.02 -9.68 -4.31
N LYS A 3 0.12 -10.69 -3.44
CA LYS A 3 0.62 -12.03 -3.79
C LYS A 3 -0.12 -12.67 -4.98
N LEU A 4 -1.43 -12.47 -5.11
CA LEU A 4 -2.23 -13.08 -6.18
C LEU A 4 -1.95 -12.44 -7.55
N PHE A 5 -1.77 -11.12 -7.58
CA PHE A 5 -1.53 -10.38 -8.83
C PHE A 5 -0.07 -10.42 -9.28
N TYR A 6 0.86 -10.43 -8.33
CA TYR A 6 2.29 -10.36 -8.64
C TYR A 6 2.95 -11.72 -8.84
N ARG A 7 2.28 -12.84 -8.51
CA ARG A 7 2.84 -14.18 -8.66
C ARG A 7 3.31 -14.48 -10.08
N LEU A 8 2.52 -14.04 -11.06
CA LEU A 8 2.78 -14.29 -12.49
C LEU A 8 3.77 -13.28 -13.10
N ILE A 9 4.18 -12.26 -12.34
CA ILE A 9 5.06 -11.18 -12.79
C ILE A 9 6.44 -11.31 -12.10
N ASP A 10 6.43 -11.44 -10.78
CA ASP A 10 7.61 -11.65 -9.94
C ASP A 10 7.21 -12.39 -8.65
N ASP A 11 7.25 -13.72 -8.73
CA ASP A 11 6.89 -14.62 -7.61
C ASP A 11 7.78 -14.41 -6.37
N LYS A 12 9.05 -14.04 -6.55
CA LYS A 12 10.00 -13.84 -5.44
C LYS A 12 9.62 -12.68 -4.55
N ASN A 13 9.02 -11.64 -5.13
CA ASN A 13 8.56 -10.44 -4.42
C ASN A 13 7.04 -10.40 -4.21
N ALA A 14 6.30 -11.40 -4.70
CA ALA A 14 4.86 -11.48 -4.58
C ALA A 14 4.38 -11.54 -3.11
N GLY A 15 3.90 -10.39 -2.62
CA GLY A 15 3.31 -10.26 -1.29
C GLY A 15 4.32 -10.02 -0.19
N ARG A 16 5.56 -9.66 -0.55
CA ARG A 16 6.64 -9.34 0.38
C ARG A 16 6.92 -7.85 0.37
N TYR A 17 7.02 -7.24 1.54
CA TYR A 17 7.42 -5.84 1.63
C TYR A 17 8.81 -5.63 1.04
N ARG A 18 9.00 -4.49 0.38
CA ARG A 18 10.30 -4.13 -0.18
C ARG A 18 11.35 -4.01 0.91
N LYS A 19 12.54 -4.50 0.61
CA LYS A 19 13.74 -4.35 1.47
C LYS A 19 14.69 -3.26 0.98
N GLN A 20 14.34 -2.62 -0.14
CA GLN A 20 15.14 -1.58 -0.76
C GLN A 20 14.40 -0.26 -0.77
N LYS A 21 15.15 0.84 -0.76
CA LYS A 21 14.60 2.17 -1.00
C LYS A 21 14.12 2.26 -2.45
N VAL A 22 12.99 2.93 -2.65
CA VAL A 22 12.41 3.15 -3.97
C VAL A 22 11.98 4.61 -4.07
N PHE A 23 11.93 5.11 -5.29
CA PHE A 23 11.44 6.44 -5.60
C PHE A 23 10.25 6.31 -6.54
N ILE A 24 9.21 7.10 -6.30
CA ILE A 24 8.06 7.15 -7.19
C ILE A 24 8.45 8.07 -8.34
N SER A 25 8.61 7.50 -9.53
CA SER A 25 8.93 8.26 -10.74
C SER A 25 7.92 9.39 -10.96
N GLY A 26 8.40 10.60 -11.24
CA GLY A 26 7.57 11.80 -11.42
C GLY A 26 7.02 12.43 -10.14
N SER A 27 7.40 11.93 -8.96
CA SER A 27 6.98 12.48 -7.66
C SER A 27 8.17 12.94 -6.83
N ARG A 28 7.99 14.08 -6.14
CA ARG A 28 8.93 14.56 -5.10
C ARG A 28 8.66 13.95 -3.72
N TYR A 29 7.61 13.13 -3.59
CA TYR A 29 7.28 12.51 -2.31
C TYR A 29 8.24 11.37 -1.98
N ARG A 30 8.90 11.52 -0.82
CA ARG A 30 9.70 10.47 -0.23
C ARG A 30 8.79 9.46 0.46
N VAL A 31 8.96 8.18 0.12
CA VAL A 31 8.28 7.06 0.80
C VAL A 31 9.08 6.64 2.04
N PRO A 32 8.44 5.95 3.01
CA PRO A 32 9.12 5.44 4.20
C PRO A 32 10.35 4.58 3.89
N ASP A 33 11.27 4.46 4.84
CA ASP A 33 12.38 3.52 4.69
C ASP A 33 11.89 2.06 4.88
N PRO A 34 12.52 1.05 4.24
CA PRO A 34 12.08 -0.35 4.27
C PRO A 34 11.80 -0.91 5.65
N GLU A 35 12.62 -0.52 6.63
CA GLU A 35 12.58 -0.99 8.01
C GLU A 35 11.30 -0.51 8.74
N GLN A 36 10.70 0.59 8.27
CA GLN A 36 9.50 1.18 8.86
C GLN A 36 8.21 0.59 8.28
N ILE A 37 8.26 -0.03 7.10
CA ILE A 37 7.07 -0.46 6.34
C ILE A 37 6.20 -1.41 7.15
N SER A 38 6.81 -2.39 7.84
CA SER A 38 6.03 -3.38 8.58
C SER A 38 5.22 -2.75 9.71
N ALA A 39 5.83 -1.84 10.47
CA ALA A 39 5.15 -1.14 11.55
C ALA A 39 4.03 -0.24 11.01
N LEU A 40 4.33 0.56 9.98
CA LEU A 40 3.37 1.47 9.36
C LEU A 40 2.19 0.73 8.72
N MET A 41 2.41 -0.42 8.08
CA MET A 41 1.34 -1.23 7.52
C MET A 41 0.43 -1.81 8.60
N SER A 42 1.00 -2.26 9.72
CA SER A 42 0.20 -2.76 10.85
C SER A 42 -0.67 -1.65 11.46
N GLU A 43 -0.08 -0.47 11.69
CA GLU A 43 -0.82 0.69 12.19
C GLU A 43 -1.91 1.12 11.22
N TYR A 44 -1.59 1.20 9.93
CA TYR A 44 -2.53 1.56 8.88
C TYR A 44 -3.71 0.59 8.80
N ILE A 45 -3.48 -0.72 8.89
CA ILE A 45 -4.57 -1.71 8.91
C ILE A 45 -5.49 -1.49 10.11
N ASN A 46 -4.94 -1.19 11.29
CA ASN A 46 -5.76 -0.89 12.47
C ASN A 46 -6.58 0.39 12.27
N GLN A 47 -6.00 1.44 11.69
CA GLN A 47 -6.72 2.68 11.36
C GLN A 47 -7.86 2.45 10.36
N LEU A 48 -7.67 1.56 9.37
CA LEU A 48 -8.73 1.24 8.39
C LEU A 48 -9.97 0.66 9.04
N VAL A 49 -9.82 -0.13 10.10
CA VAL A 49 -10.96 -0.72 10.83
C VAL A 49 -11.85 0.39 11.41
N GLU A 50 -11.24 1.42 11.99
CA GLU A 50 -11.97 2.55 12.59
C GLU A 50 -12.53 3.51 11.54
N LEU A 51 -11.78 3.78 10.46
CA LEU A 51 -12.27 4.59 9.35
C LEU A 51 -13.48 3.95 8.66
N ARG A 52 -13.50 2.63 8.51
CA ARG A 52 -14.62 1.92 7.89
C ARG A 52 -15.93 2.06 8.67
N LYS A 53 -15.86 2.20 9.99
CA LYS A 53 -17.03 2.37 10.87
C LYS A 53 -17.58 3.80 10.85
N SER A 54 -16.72 4.79 10.60
CA SER A 54 -17.01 6.21 10.86
C SER A 54 -17.07 7.09 9.61
N ARG A 55 -16.67 6.57 8.43
CA ARG A 55 -16.58 7.36 7.19
C ARG A 55 -17.55 6.87 6.13
N HIS A 56 -18.02 7.81 5.30
CA HIS A 56 -18.79 7.47 4.10
C HIS A 56 -17.95 6.55 3.19
N PRO A 57 -18.54 5.54 2.52
CA PRO A 57 -17.77 4.56 1.73
C PRO A 57 -16.81 5.17 0.69
N VAL A 58 -17.22 6.26 0.04
CA VAL A 58 -16.38 6.99 -0.94
C VAL A 58 -15.18 7.66 -0.25
N GLU A 59 -15.39 8.26 0.92
CA GLU A 59 -14.31 8.90 1.70
C GLU A 59 -13.34 7.84 2.23
N PHE A 60 -13.88 6.73 2.75
CA PHE A 60 -13.10 5.58 3.19
C PHE A 60 -12.20 5.05 2.07
N ALA A 61 -12.76 4.80 0.88
CA ALA A 61 -12.00 4.33 -0.28
C ALA A 61 -10.87 5.28 -0.67
N ALA A 62 -11.12 6.59 -0.64
CA ALA A 62 -10.11 7.61 -0.94
C ALA A 62 -8.98 7.63 0.12
N LEU A 63 -9.32 7.60 1.41
CA LEU A 63 -8.37 7.57 2.52
C LEU A 63 -7.54 6.28 2.52
N ALA A 64 -8.19 5.13 2.31
CA ALA A 64 -7.53 3.85 2.21
C ALA A 64 -6.50 3.87 1.07
N HIS A 65 -6.92 4.26 -0.14
CA HIS A 65 -5.99 4.36 -1.27
C HIS A 65 -4.80 5.29 -0.97
N LYS A 66 -5.07 6.49 -0.43
CA LYS A 66 -4.03 7.47 -0.14
C LYS A 66 -2.99 6.92 0.84
N GLY A 67 -3.43 6.33 1.95
CA GLY A 67 -2.53 5.76 2.96
C GLY A 67 -1.65 4.65 2.40
N PHE A 68 -2.23 3.73 1.64
CA PHE A 68 -1.49 2.60 1.06
C PHE A 68 -0.44 3.07 0.04
N VAL A 69 -0.79 3.99 -0.87
CA VAL A 69 0.16 4.51 -1.87
C VAL A 69 1.31 5.26 -1.20
N PHE A 70 1.06 5.93 -0.08
CA PHE A 70 2.06 6.68 0.67
C PHE A 70 3.07 5.78 1.39
N ILE A 71 2.59 4.68 2.00
CA ILE A 71 3.48 3.69 2.63
C ILE A 71 4.34 2.98 1.57
N HIS A 72 3.77 2.76 0.38
CA HIS A 72 4.45 2.14 -0.77
C HIS A 72 5.15 0.82 -0.41
N PRO A 73 4.41 -0.17 0.12
CA PRO A 73 5.01 -1.33 0.78
C PRO A 73 5.73 -2.29 -0.16
N PHE A 74 5.42 -2.31 -1.45
CA PHE A 74 5.99 -3.25 -2.43
C PHE A 74 7.00 -2.57 -3.36
N VAL A 75 7.87 -3.34 -4.02
CA VAL A 75 8.83 -2.80 -5.01
C VAL A 75 8.10 -2.27 -6.25
N ASP A 76 7.03 -2.94 -6.67
CA ASP A 76 6.15 -2.55 -7.76
C ASP A 76 4.72 -3.05 -7.47
N GLY A 77 3.73 -2.69 -8.27
CA GLY A 77 2.35 -3.14 -8.12
C GLY A 77 1.51 -2.33 -7.13
N ASN A 78 2.11 -1.37 -6.41
CA ASN A 78 1.39 -0.57 -5.41
C ASN A 78 0.17 0.17 -5.99
N GLY A 79 0.30 0.81 -7.16
CA GLY A 79 -0.83 1.51 -7.79
C GLY A 79 -1.96 0.57 -8.22
N ARG A 80 -1.65 -0.67 -8.63
CA ARG A 80 -2.65 -1.69 -8.98
C ARG A 80 -3.39 -2.18 -7.74
N VAL A 81 -2.67 -2.51 -6.67
CA VAL A 81 -3.27 -2.88 -5.38
C VAL A 81 -4.12 -1.75 -4.82
N ALA A 82 -3.63 -0.51 -4.88
CA ALA A 82 -4.36 0.65 -4.37
C ALA A 82 -5.67 0.92 -5.11
N ARG A 83 -5.74 0.65 -6.42
CA ARG A 83 -7.00 0.78 -7.19
C ARG A 83 -8.04 -0.26 -6.76
N LEU A 84 -7.60 -1.48 -6.43
CA LEU A 84 -8.49 -2.53 -5.95
C LEU A 84 -9.08 -2.22 -4.57
N LEU A 85 -8.39 -1.43 -3.74
CA LEU A 85 -8.91 -0.99 -2.43
C LEU A 85 -10.07 0.01 -2.53
N ARG A 86 -10.32 0.59 -3.72
CA ARG A 86 -11.47 1.49 -3.94
C ARG A 86 -12.70 0.77 -4.51
N GLY A 87 -12.54 -0.48 -4.97
CA GLY A 87 -13.57 -1.27 -5.66
C GLY A 87 -14.28 -2.26 -4.76
#